data_AF-A0A1F9NHF2-F1
#
_entry.id   AF-A0A1F9NHF2-F1
#
_cell.length_a   1.000
_cell.length_b   1.000
_cell.length_c   1.000
_cell.angle_alpha   90.00
_cell.angle_beta   90.00
_cell.angle_gamma   90.00
#
_symmetry.space_group_name_H-M   'P 1'
#
loop_
_entity.id
_entity.type
_entity.pdbx_description
1 polymer ?
#
loop_
_entity_poly.entity_id
_entity_poly.type
_entity_poly.pdbx_seq_one_letter_code
_entity_poly.pdbx_strand_id
1 'polypeptide(L)'
;MRRGILPPILLLSALIATASSGCAWISKTSHTAPSGKPPAVSPAGRPPAVPPVVKTPDVSPAEIPPAVSPVEKPPAVPPAEKPPAADKLFGDGMAALQEGRFERALELFSGAWQEKPGHPGVAREFDGALLALKKSGDAAHAQGKWEDAGKRWMGTLRYITHPASNWRSYPFTRSEVQAKVDRLTSALTEKALTAFRRGELPAAIADWKTILAYDPGHEDAARSLRTASKQLETLKKMPPGK
;
A
#
# COMPACT_ATOMS: atom_id res chain seq x y z
N MET A 1 -16.32 -66.12 -28.37
CA MET A 1 -17.74 -65.74 -28.61
C MET A 1 -18.15 -64.72 -27.55
N ARG A 2 -19.04 -63.76 -27.86
CA ARG A 2 -19.53 -62.72 -26.93
C ARG A 2 -20.80 -63.18 -26.17
N ARG A 3 -20.96 -62.68 -24.94
CA ARG A 3 -22.18 -62.48 -24.10
C ARG A 3 -21.68 -62.44 -22.63
N GLY A 4 -21.83 -61.41 -21.80
CA GLY A 4 -22.55 -60.14 -21.90
C GLY A 4 -23.94 -60.21 -21.25
N ILE A 5 -24.08 -59.69 -20.01
CA ILE A 5 -25.32 -59.27 -19.33
C ILE A 5 -25.01 -58.24 -18.22
N LEU A 6 -25.70 -57.10 -18.30
CA LEU A 6 -26.17 -56.15 -17.26
C LEU A 6 -27.68 -55.93 -17.58
N PRO A 7 -28.49 -55.15 -16.83
CA PRO A 7 -28.66 -54.93 -15.38
C PRO A 7 -30.10 -55.42 -14.96
N PRO A 8 -30.91 -54.87 -13.99
CA PRO A 8 -31.37 -53.46 -13.81
C PRO A 8 -31.21 -52.91 -12.34
N ILE A 9 -31.03 -51.62 -12.06
CA ILE A 9 -31.97 -50.45 -12.02
C ILE A 9 -33.12 -50.54 -10.99
N LEU A 10 -33.08 -49.65 -9.97
CA LEU A 10 -34.19 -48.84 -9.40
C LEU A 10 -33.58 -47.95 -8.26
N LEU A 11 -33.31 -46.64 -8.45
CA LEU A 11 -34.24 -45.50 -8.36
C LEU A 11 -35.07 -45.42 -7.06
N LEU A 12 -34.70 -44.49 -6.16
CA LEU A 12 -35.67 -43.72 -5.38
C LEU A 12 -35.16 -42.30 -5.07
N SER A 13 -36.06 -41.33 -5.13
CA SER A 13 -35.82 -39.89 -5.03
C SER A 13 -36.39 -39.31 -3.73
N ALA A 14 -35.82 -38.19 -3.25
CA ALA A 14 -36.41 -37.08 -2.45
C ALA A 14 -35.26 -36.44 -1.63
N LEU A 15 -34.92 -35.14 -1.69
CA LEU A 15 -35.68 -33.87 -1.75
C LEU A 15 -36.34 -33.49 -0.42
N ILE A 16 -36.48 -32.16 -0.19
CA ILE A 16 -36.90 -31.42 1.03
C ILE A 16 -35.70 -30.95 1.89
N ALA A 17 -35.60 -29.73 2.40
CA ALA A 17 -36.01 -28.37 2.02
C ALA A 17 -35.51 -27.42 3.13
N THR A 18 -35.30 -26.16 2.76
CA THR A 18 -35.05 -24.97 3.59
C THR A 18 -35.63 -24.91 5.01
N ALA A 19 -34.87 -24.32 5.94
CA ALA A 19 -35.43 -23.53 7.04
C ALA A 19 -34.56 -22.29 7.33
N SER A 20 -35.11 -21.10 7.02
CA SER A 20 -34.57 -19.82 7.48
C SER A 20 -35.20 -19.44 8.82
N SER A 21 -34.39 -18.98 9.77
CA SER A 21 -34.80 -18.17 10.94
C SER A 21 -33.54 -17.57 11.56
N GLY A 22 -33.45 -16.30 11.96
CA GLY A 22 -34.46 -15.24 11.97
C GLY A 22 -34.85 -14.81 13.38
N CYS A 23 -34.03 -13.98 14.02
CA CYS A 23 -34.26 -13.03 15.13
C CYS A 23 -32.89 -12.39 15.42
N ALA A 24 -32.63 -11.07 15.29
CA ALA A 24 -33.31 -9.89 15.82
C ALA A 24 -33.17 -9.74 17.36
N TRP A 25 -33.17 -8.49 17.84
CA TRP A 25 -33.04 -8.01 19.25
C TRP A 25 -31.57 -7.78 19.71
N ILE A 26 -31.16 -6.67 20.35
CA ILE A 26 -31.80 -5.39 20.72
C ILE A 26 -30.76 -4.26 20.63
N SER A 27 -31.15 -3.06 20.17
CA SER A 27 -30.40 -1.82 20.41
C SER A 27 -30.76 -1.25 21.78
N LYS A 28 -29.79 -1.03 22.67
CA LYS A 28 -30.04 -0.31 23.94
C LYS A 28 -29.14 0.90 24.08
N THR A 29 -29.64 2.05 23.61
CA THR A 29 -29.18 3.35 24.08
C THR A 29 -29.65 3.57 25.52
N SER A 30 -28.84 4.22 26.33
CA SER A 30 -29.22 4.72 27.66
C SER A 30 -28.38 5.95 27.95
N HIS A 31 -28.86 7.12 27.52
CA HIS A 31 -28.35 8.39 28.01
C HIS A 31 -28.74 8.55 29.49
N THR A 32 -27.76 8.88 30.33
CA THR A 32 -28.00 9.51 31.63
C THR A 32 -27.09 10.72 31.78
N ALA A 33 -27.73 11.88 31.91
CA ALA A 33 -27.15 13.17 32.27
C ALA A 33 -27.99 13.73 33.44
N PRO A 34 -27.75 14.96 33.90
CA PRO A 34 -26.53 15.42 34.56
C PRO A 34 -26.85 15.98 35.98
N SER A 35 -25.86 16.15 36.85
CA SER A 35 -26.03 16.99 38.06
C SER A 35 -24.72 17.46 38.67
N GLY A 36 -24.65 18.73 39.08
CA GLY A 36 -23.47 19.36 39.71
C GLY A 36 -23.33 20.85 39.36
N LYS A 37 -23.83 21.73 40.22
CA LYS A 37 -23.87 23.20 40.02
C LYS A 37 -22.51 23.91 40.27
N PRO A 38 -22.33 25.16 39.83
CA PRO A 38 -21.06 25.91 39.89
C PRO A 38 -20.97 26.92 41.06
N PRO A 39 -19.79 27.49 41.34
CA PRO A 39 -19.63 28.85 41.84
C PRO A 39 -19.60 29.84 40.64
N ALA A 40 -20.41 30.89 40.55
CA ALA A 40 -20.62 32.05 41.44
C ALA A 40 -19.61 33.19 41.18
N VAL A 41 -20.17 34.31 40.70
CA VAL A 41 -19.53 35.53 40.18
C VAL A 41 -19.07 36.53 41.25
N SER A 42 -18.16 37.46 40.89
CA SER A 42 -18.26 38.90 41.24
C SER A 42 -17.30 39.80 40.42
N PRO A 43 -17.53 41.12 40.30
CA PRO A 43 -17.23 41.86 39.06
C PRO A 43 -16.46 43.21 39.21
N ALA A 44 -16.47 43.99 38.13
CA ALA A 44 -16.07 45.41 37.96
C ALA A 44 -14.56 45.71 37.79
N GLY A 45 -14.14 46.69 36.96
CA GLY A 45 -14.95 47.69 36.24
C GLY A 45 -14.25 48.36 35.04
N ARG A 46 -14.95 49.32 34.42
CA ARG A 46 -14.60 50.09 33.20
C ARG A 46 -15.44 51.40 33.21
N PRO A 47 -15.20 52.40 32.32
CA PRO A 47 -14.01 53.25 32.07
C PRO A 47 -14.17 54.63 32.78
N PRO A 48 -13.43 55.71 32.41
CA PRO A 48 -13.77 56.62 31.28
C PRO A 48 -12.59 56.78 30.29
N ALA A 49 -12.73 57.02 28.98
CA ALA A 49 -13.43 58.08 28.19
C ALA A 49 -12.56 59.33 27.88
N VAL A 50 -12.06 59.37 26.63
CA VAL A 50 -11.77 60.46 25.65
C VAL A 50 -12.33 61.88 25.94
N PRO A 51 -11.86 63.02 25.34
CA PRO A 51 -11.57 63.20 23.89
C PRO A 51 -10.45 64.25 23.51
N PRO A 52 -10.51 65.13 22.46
CA PRO A 52 -9.42 65.25 21.46
C PRO A 52 -8.91 66.70 21.18
N VAL A 53 -8.06 66.90 20.15
CA VAL A 53 -7.88 68.13 19.30
C VAL A 53 -6.74 67.81 18.28
N VAL A 54 -6.89 67.81 16.94
CA VAL A 54 -7.35 68.80 15.93
C VAL A 54 -6.22 69.72 15.40
N LYS A 55 -5.74 69.48 14.15
CA LYS A 55 -5.77 70.41 12.98
C LYS A 55 -4.87 69.98 11.79
N THR A 56 -5.50 69.74 10.64
CA THR A 56 -5.03 70.09 9.27
C THR A 56 -5.35 71.61 9.01
N PRO A 57 -5.06 72.30 7.87
CA PRO A 57 -4.97 71.81 6.47
C PRO A 57 -4.05 72.58 5.45
N ASP A 58 -4.20 72.23 4.16
CA ASP A 58 -3.99 73.03 2.91
C ASP A 58 -2.57 73.51 2.53
N VAL A 59 -2.16 73.73 1.26
CA VAL A 59 -2.80 73.98 -0.07
C VAL A 59 -1.91 73.34 -1.18
N SER A 60 -2.38 72.58 -2.20
CA SER A 60 -3.03 72.94 -3.50
C SER A 60 -2.06 72.97 -4.74
N PRO A 61 -2.51 72.99 -6.03
CA PRO A 61 -2.06 72.00 -7.05
C PRO A 61 -1.58 72.55 -8.41
N ALA A 62 -1.15 71.67 -9.35
CA ALA A 62 -0.94 72.01 -10.78
C ALA A 62 -1.10 70.82 -11.75
N GLU A 63 -1.67 71.11 -12.93
CA GLU A 63 -1.84 70.22 -14.11
C GLU A 63 -0.88 70.66 -15.26
N ILE A 64 -0.77 70.06 -16.46
CA ILE A 64 -1.56 69.06 -17.22
C ILE A 64 -0.59 68.26 -18.17
N PRO A 65 -0.92 67.06 -18.70
CA PRO A 65 -0.07 66.28 -19.63
C PRO A 65 -0.22 66.80 -21.11
N PRO A 66 0.27 66.15 -22.21
CA PRO A 66 0.97 64.87 -22.36
C PRO A 66 2.19 64.84 -23.32
N ALA A 67 2.89 63.69 -23.37
CA ALA A 67 3.66 63.25 -24.55
C ALA A 67 3.66 61.71 -24.64
N VAL A 68 3.63 61.16 -25.86
CA VAL A 68 3.39 59.73 -26.14
C VAL A 68 4.64 58.99 -26.63
N SER A 69 4.82 57.76 -26.15
CA SER A 69 5.59 56.65 -26.77
C SER A 69 7.14 56.79 -26.80
N PRO A 70 7.92 55.68 -26.90
CA PRO A 70 7.50 54.33 -27.34
C PRO A 70 7.88 53.13 -26.44
N VAL A 71 6.99 52.14 -26.46
CA VAL A 71 7.23 50.68 -26.36
C VAL A 71 8.24 50.22 -25.31
N GLU A 72 7.73 49.87 -24.13
CA GLU A 72 8.40 48.88 -23.30
C GLU A 72 8.53 47.57 -24.09
N LYS A 73 9.76 47.07 -24.19
CA LYS A 73 10.08 45.71 -24.62
C LYS A 73 9.21 44.74 -23.81
N PRO A 74 8.45 43.81 -24.45
CA PRO A 74 7.67 42.82 -23.71
C PRO A 74 8.56 42.14 -22.67
N PRO A 75 8.10 41.97 -21.41
CA PRO A 75 8.87 41.25 -20.41
C PRO A 75 9.25 39.90 -21.01
N ALA A 76 10.54 39.56 -20.94
CA ALA A 76 11.01 38.28 -21.46
C ALA A 76 10.21 37.18 -20.77
N VAL A 77 9.42 36.44 -21.57
CA VAL A 77 8.75 35.23 -21.09
C VAL A 77 9.85 34.39 -20.46
N PRO A 78 9.77 34.05 -19.16
CA PRO A 78 10.79 33.19 -18.56
C PRO A 78 10.85 31.92 -19.40
N PRO A 79 12.05 31.38 -19.70
CA PRO A 79 12.16 30.14 -20.45
C PRO A 79 11.26 29.10 -19.78
N ALA A 80 10.49 28.35 -20.56
CA ALA A 80 9.61 27.33 -20.02
C ALA A 80 10.43 26.33 -19.22
N GLU A 81 10.50 26.52 -17.90
CA GLU A 81 11.30 25.70 -17.01
C GLU A 81 10.73 24.29 -17.08
N LYS A 82 11.61 23.33 -17.39
CA LYS A 82 11.26 21.91 -17.29
C LYS A 82 10.72 21.70 -15.86
N PRO A 83 9.60 20.98 -15.68
CA PRO A 83 9.04 20.77 -14.34
C PRO A 83 10.17 20.26 -13.42
N PRO A 84 10.34 20.86 -12.23
CA PRO A 84 11.45 20.49 -11.35
C PRO A 84 11.39 19.00 -11.08
N ALA A 85 12.55 18.33 -10.96
CA ALA A 85 12.63 16.87 -11.03
C ALA A 85 11.63 16.16 -10.10
N ALA A 86 11.40 16.71 -8.91
CA ALA A 86 10.38 16.26 -7.97
C ALA A 86 8.94 16.24 -8.52
N ASP A 87 8.50 17.28 -9.24
CA ASP A 87 7.15 17.36 -9.83
C ASP A 87 6.97 16.34 -10.94
N LYS A 88 8.01 16.12 -11.77
CA LYS A 88 7.97 15.06 -12.79
C LYS A 88 7.90 13.68 -12.14
N LEU A 89 8.74 13.40 -11.14
CA LEU A 89 8.76 12.13 -10.43
C LEU A 89 7.42 11.86 -9.71
N PHE A 90 6.81 12.90 -9.12
CA PHE A 90 5.48 12.81 -8.54
C PHE A 90 4.42 12.50 -9.60
N GLY A 91 4.43 13.19 -10.74
CA GLY A 91 3.51 12.93 -11.86
C GLY A 91 3.63 11.52 -12.44
N ASP A 92 4.86 11.04 -12.68
CA ASP A 92 5.13 9.66 -13.09
C ASP A 92 4.62 8.66 -12.03
N GLY A 93 4.79 8.98 -10.74
CA GLY A 93 4.33 8.14 -9.62
C GLY A 93 2.80 8.05 -9.52
N MET A 94 2.10 9.15 -9.81
CA MET A 94 0.63 9.17 -9.91
C MET A 94 0.12 8.32 -11.09
N ALA A 95 0.80 8.36 -12.24
CA ALA A 95 0.47 7.46 -13.36
C ALA A 95 0.67 5.98 -12.98
N ALA A 96 1.79 5.66 -12.32
CA ALA A 96 2.06 4.31 -11.82
C ALA A 96 1.00 3.85 -10.78
N LEU A 97 0.49 4.75 -9.94
CA LEU A 97 -0.64 4.46 -9.03
C LEU A 97 -1.93 4.10 -9.78
N GLN A 98 -2.29 4.88 -10.81
CA GLN A 98 -3.50 4.66 -11.60
C GLN A 98 -3.48 3.29 -12.32
N GLU A 99 -2.31 2.84 -12.73
CA GLU A 99 -2.08 1.52 -13.32
C GLU A 99 -1.97 0.37 -12.28
N GLY A 100 -2.08 0.67 -10.98
CA GLY A 100 -1.91 -0.32 -9.90
C GLY A 100 -0.47 -0.79 -9.67
N ARG A 101 0.53 -0.10 -10.25
CA ARG A 101 1.96 -0.41 -10.12
C ARG A 101 2.53 0.18 -8.82
N PHE A 102 1.98 -0.24 -7.68
CA PHE A 102 2.23 0.37 -6.35
C PHE A 102 3.72 0.45 -5.96
N GLU A 103 4.53 -0.57 -6.24
CA GLU A 103 5.97 -0.55 -5.92
C GLU A 103 6.73 0.50 -6.76
N ARG A 104 6.34 0.67 -8.02
CA ARG A 104 6.92 1.69 -8.92
C ARG A 104 6.47 3.09 -8.52
N ALA A 105 5.22 3.25 -8.08
CA ALA A 105 4.74 4.51 -7.52
C ALA A 105 5.53 4.89 -6.25
N LEU A 106 5.74 3.94 -5.32
CA LEU A 106 6.53 4.17 -4.11
C LEU A 106 7.99 4.53 -4.41
N GLU A 107 8.60 3.91 -5.43
CA GLU A 107 9.94 4.26 -5.90
C GLU A 107 10.00 5.70 -6.44
N LEU A 108 9.04 6.07 -7.29
CA LEU A 108 8.95 7.41 -7.89
C LEU A 108 8.65 8.50 -6.84
N PHE A 109 7.76 8.22 -5.88
CA PHE A 109 7.50 9.09 -4.73
C PHE A 109 8.69 9.18 -3.77
N SER A 110 9.49 8.11 -3.63
CA SER A 110 10.77 8.16 -2.89
C SER A 110 11.73 9.13 -3.55
N GLY A 111 11.87 9.07 -4.88
CA GLY A 111 12.67 10.02 -5.66
C GLY A 111 12.16 11.46 -5.52
N ALA A 112 10.86 11.69 -5.69
CA ALA A 112 10.25 13.02 -5.50
C ALA A 112 10.48 13.59 -4.10
N TRP A 113 10.45 12.74 -3.06
CA TRP A 113 10.78 13.12 -1.69
C TRP A 113 12.25 13.45 -1.50
N GLN A 114 13.17 12.73 -2.16
CA GLN A 114 14.62 12.99 -2.07
C GLN A 114 14.99 14.32 -2.75
N GLU A 115 14.42 14.60 -3.93
CA GLU A 115 14.60 15.86 -4.65
C GLU A 115 14.00 17.06 -3.89
N LYS A 116 12.87 16.86 -3.21
CA LYS A 116 12.20 17.91 -2.41
C LYS A 116 11.53 17.30 -1.17
N PRO A 117 12.25 17.22 -0.03
CA PRO A 117 11.64 16.81 1.23
C PRO A 117 10.48 17.73 1.59
N GLY A 118 9.30 17.15 1.85
CA GLY A 118 8.06 17.92 2.05
C GLY A 118 7.36 18.38 0.75
N HIS A 119 7.67 17.76 -0.40
CA HIS A 119 6.91 17.95 -1.64
C HIS A 119 5.38 17.81 -1.42
N PRO A 120 4.54 18.76 -1.91
CA PRO A 120 3.10 18.73 -1.71
C PRO A 120 2.43 17.48 -2.30
N GLY A 121 1.87 16.63 -1.43
CA GLY A 121 1.12 15.44 -1.82
C GLY A 121 1.93 14.14 -1.75
N VAL A 122 3.26 14.17 -1.94
CA VAL A 122 4.11 12.96 -1.92
C VAL A 122 3.86 12.09 -0.69
N ALA A 123 3.84 12.65 0.54
CA ALA A 123 3.59 11.85 1.75
C ALA A 123 2.21 11.15 1.74
N ARG A 124 1.16 11.85 1.29
CA ARG A 124 -0.21 11.29 1.22
C ARG A 124 -0.30 10.15 0.20
N GLU A 125 0.26 10.35 -0.98
CA GLU A 125 0.22 9.35 -2.05
C GLU A 125 1.18 8.18 -1.77
N PHE A 126 2.29 8.43 -1.07
CA PHE A 126 3.19 7.39 -0.54
C PHE A 126 2.47 6.49 0.47
N ASP A 127 1.80 7.09 1.46
CA ASP A 127 0.97 6.34 2.42
C ASP A 127 -0.11 5.53 1.70
N GLY A 128 -0.86 6.15 0.78
CA GLY A 128 -1.89 5.47 -0.03
C GLY A 128 -1.34 4.29 -0.84
N ALA A 129 -0.20 4.50 -1.52
CA ALA A 129 0.49 3.46 -2.28
C ALA A 129 0.95 2.30 -1.40
N LEU A 130 1.44 2.57 -0.19
CA LEU A 130 1.94 1.55 0.73
C LEU A 130 0.80 0.73 1.35
N LEU A 131 -0.32 1.36 1.69
CA LEU A 131 -1.55 0.66 2.09
C LEU A 131 -2.07 -0.24 0.96
N ALA A 132 -2.06 0.24 -0.29
CA ALA A 132 -2.49 -0.51 -1.46
C ALA A 132 -1.54 -1.68 -1.80
N LEU A 133 -0.22 -1.48 -1.62
CA LEU A 133 0.78 -2.54 -1.79
C LEU A 133 0.55 -3.69 -0.79
N LYS A 134 0.38 -3.38 0.50
CA LYS A 134 0.07 -4.38 1.53
C LYS A 134 -1.24 -5.11 1.20
N LYS A 135 -2.30 -4.38 0.85
CA LYS A 135 -3.60 -4.95 0.50
C LYS A 135 -3.56 -5.85 -0.74
N SER A 136 -2.76 -5.50 -1.75
CA SER A 136 -2.58 -6.35 -2.94
C SER A 136 -1.71 -7.59 -2.66
N GLY A 137 -0.74 -7.51 -1.73
CA GLY A 137 -0.06 -8.70 -1.19
C GLY A 137 -1.02 -9.66 -0.47
N ASP A 138 -1.91 -9.12 0.37
CA ASP A 138 -2.95 -9.91 1.05
C ASP A 138 -3.91 -10.58 0.04
N ALA A 139 -4.31 -9.86 -1.00
CA ALA A 139 -5.17 -10.40 -2.06
C ALA A 139 -4.46 -11.47 -2.92
N ALA A 140 -3.17 -11.29 -3.21
CA ALA A 140 -2.36 -12.28 -3.90
C ALA A 140 -2.24 -13.58 -3.10
N HIS A 141 -2.02 -13.48 -1.79
CA HIS A 141 -1.98 -14.65 -0.90
C HIS A 141 -3.32 -15.38 -0.88
N ALA A 142 -4.44 -14.66 -0.79
CA ALA A 142 -5.78 -15.26 -0.86
C ALA A 142 -6.08 -15.96 -2.20
N GLN A 143 -5.39 -15.58 -3.28
CA GLN A 143 -5.47 -16.21 -4.61
C GLN A 143 -4.44 -17.34 -4.82
N GLY A 144 -3.64 -17.70 -3.81
CA GLY A 144 -2.57 -18.69 -3.94
C GLY A 144 -1.35 -18.21 -4.75
N LYS A 145 -1.25 -16.91 -5.03
CA LYS A 145 -0.13 -16.30 -5.78
C LYS A 145 1.02 -16.00 -4.83
N TRP A 146 1.69 -17.07 -4.37
CA TRP A 146 2.66 -17.02 -3.27
C TRP A 146 3.84 -16.08 -3.51
N GLU A 147 4.53 -16.20 -4.65
CA GLU A 147 5.64 -15.30 -5.03
C GLU A 147 5.21 -13.83 -5.00
N ASP A 148 4.05 -13.60 -5.59
CA ASP A 148 3.40 -12.31 -5.79
C ASP A 148 2.94 -11.68 -4.46
N ALA A 149 2.58 -12.50 -3.46
CA ALA A 149 2.29 -12.06 -2.10
C ALA A 149 3.57 -11.69 -1.35
N GLY A 150 4.57 -12.58 -1.39
CA GLY A 150 5.87 -12.39 -0.75
C GLY A 150 6.56 -11.11 -1.23
N LYS A 151 6.63 -10.88 -2.55
CA LYS A 151 7.21 -9.66 -3.15
C LYS A 151 6.57 -8.40 -2.58
N ARG A 152 5.23 -8.33 -2.59
CA ARG A 152 4.48 -7.14 -2.12
C ARG A 152 4.62 -6.90 -0.62
N TRP A 153 4.67 -7.96 0.19
CA TRP A 153 4.95 -7.83 1.64
C TRP A 153 6.40 -7.41 1.92
N MET A 154 7.38 -7.95 1.20
CA MET A 154 8.79 -7.51 1.27
C MET A 154 8.95 -6.06 0.81
N GLY A 155 8.26 -5.66 -0.27
CA GLY A 155 8.15 -4.27 -0.72
C GLY A 155 7.54 -3.37 0.37
N THR A 156 6.50 -3.83 1.05
CA THR A 156 5.89 -3.12 2.19
C THR A 156 6.88 -2.94 3.34
N LEU A 157 7.62 -3.99 3.70
CA LEU A 157 8.64 -3.96 4.76
C LEU A 157 9.82 -3.04 4.45
N ARG A 158 10.17 -2.86 3.16
CA ARG A 158 11.18 -1.90 2.70
C ARG A 158 10.72 -0.45 2.82
N TYR A 159 9.47 -0.16 2.45
CA TYR A 159 8.96 1.21 2.36
C TYR A 159 8.33 1.73 3.67
N ILE A 160 7.91 0.87 4.61
CA ILE A 160 7.37 1.28 5.93
C ILE A 160 8.40 1.98 6.84
N THR A 161 9.68 1.90 6.51
CA THR A 161 10.76 2.63 7.20
C THR A 161 11.23 3.88 6.45
N HIS A 162 10.59 4.22 5.32
CA HIS A 162 10.98 5.37 4.51
C HIS A 162 10.57 6.69 5.19
N PRO A 163 11.37 7.78 5.13
CA PRO A 163 11.04 9.05 5.76
C PRO A 163 9.72 9.70 5.30
N ALA A 164 9.24 9.38 4.09
CA ALA A 164 7.94 9.84 3.60
C ALA A 164 6.73 9.05 4.16
N SER A 165 6.96 7.95 4.88
CA SER A 165 5.91 7.08 5.41
C SER A 165 5.44 7.51 6.80
N ASN A 166 4.12 7.61 6.99
CA ASN A 166 3.52 7.83 8.30
C ASN A 166 3.12 6.51 8.97
N TRP A 167 4.11 5.64 9.22
CA TRP A 167 3.90 4.27 9.71
C TRP A 167 3.07 4.16 11.00
N ARG A 168 3.06 5.21 11.84
CA ARG A 168 2.29 5.26 13.09
C ARG A 168 0.78 5.35 12.88
N SER A 169 0.34 5.75 11.68
CA SER A 169 -1.08 5.90 11.32
C SER A 169 -1.62 4.72 10.51
N TYR A 170 -0.82 3.69 10.22
CA TYR A 170 -1.28 2.54 9.44
C TYR A 170 -2.11 1.56 10.28
N PRO A 171 -3.13 0.91 9.69
CA PRO A 171 -3.91 -0.15 10.32
C PRO A 171 -3.17 -1.51 10.32
N PHE A 172 -1.84 -1.47 10.33
CA PHE A 172 -0.94 -2.62 10.45
C PHE A 172 0.46 -2.16 10.88
N THR A 173 1.19 -3.06 11.51
CA THR A 173 2.57 -2.87 11.96
C THR A 173 3.57 -3.56 11.06
N ARG A 174 4.85 -3.16 11.14
CA ARG A 174 5.96 -3.89 10.49
C ARG A 174 5.99 -5.36 10.90
N SER A 175 5.77 -5.64 12.18
CA SER A 175 5.80 -7.00 12.75
C SER A 175 4.70 -7.91 12.20
N GLU A 176 3.49 -7.39 11.94
CA GLU A 176 2.42 -8.18 11.33
C GLU A 176 2.69 -8.52 9.86
N VAL A 177 3.34 -7.61 9.12
CA VAL A 177 3.76 -7.87 7.73
C VAL A 177 4.94 -8.85 7.71
N GLN A 178 5.90 -8.73 8.62
CA GLN A 178 6.97 -9.70 8.80
C GLN A 178 6.41 -11.10 9.09
N ALA A 179 5.51 -11.22 10.07
CA ALA A 179 4.86 -12.48 10.43
C ALA A 179 4.01 -13.09 9.29
N LYS A 180 3.65 -12.32 8.25
CA LYS A 180 3.02 -12.86 7.02
C LYS A 180 4.07 -13.46 6.07
N VAL A 181 5.20 -12.78 5.87
CA VAL A 181 6.35 -13.31 5.13
C VAL A 181 6.85 -14.60 5.80
N ASP A 182 7.10 -14.57 7.11
CA ASP A 182 7.63 -15.72 7.86
C ASP A 182 6.72 -16.95 7.70
N ARG A 183 5.40 -16.79 7.88
CA ARG A 183 4.40 -17.86 7.70
C ARG A 183 4.39 -18.43 6.28
N LEU A 184 4.52 -17.57 5.26
CA LEU A 184 4.59 -17.99 3.86
C LEU A 184 5.87 -18.78 3.57
N THR A 185 7.02 -18.28 4.05
CA THR A 185 8.33 -18.92 3.92
C THR A 185 8.34 -20.29 4.60
N SER A 186 7.80 -20.41 5.82
CA SER A 186 7.67 -21.69 6.52
C SER A 186 6.77 -22.67 5.74
N ALA A 187 5.60 -22.23 5.27
CA ALA A 187 4.67 -23.08 4.54
C ALA A 187 5.28 -23.62 3.22
N LEU A 188 5.96 -22.77 2.46
CA LEU A 188 6.69 -23.17 1.24
C LEU A 188 7.86 -24.11 1.56
N THR A 189 8.58 -23.87 2.66
CA THR A 189 9.70 -24.72 3.09
C THR A 189 9.24 -26.12 3.47
N GLU A 190 8.18 -26.26 4.28
CA GLU A 190 7.60 -27.56 4.65
C GLU A 190 7.06 -28.33 3.45
N LYS A 191 6.42 -27.62 2.51
CA LYS A 191 5.97 -28.20 1.23
C LYS A 191 7.15 -28.70 0.41
N ALA A 192 8.20 -27.89 0.25
CA ALA A 192 9.40 -28.24 -0.50
C ALA A 192 10.15 -29.43 0.12
N LEU A 193 10.31 -29.46 1.44
CA LEU A 193 10.93 -30.57 2.18
C LEU A 193 10.09 -31.86 2.09
N THR A 194 8.78 -31.75 1.99
CA THR A 194 7.88 -32.90 1.80
C THR A 194 8.00 -33.47 0.38
N ALA A 195 8.00 -32.61 -0.66
CA ALA A 195 8.25 -33.02 -2.04
C ALA A 195 9.66 -33.63 -2.19
N PHE A 196 10.68 -33.01 -1.60
CA PHE A 196 12.07 -33.49 -1.64
C PHE A 196 12.22 -34.90 -1.04
N ARG A 197 11.62 -35.15 0.13
CA ARG A 197 11.61 -36.47 0.79
C ARG A 197 10.89 -37.56 -0.04
N ARG A 198 9.98 -37.17 -0.93
CA ARG A 198 9.30 -38.09 -1.87
C ARG A 198 10.07 -38.32 -3.19
N GLY A 199 11.21 -37.65 -3.37
CA GLY A 199 11.93 -37.65 -4.65
C GLY A 199 11.30 -36.76 -5.72
N GLU A 200 10.28 -35.96 -5.38
CA GLU A 200 9.61 -34.99 -6.26
C GLU A 200 10.48 -33.73 -6.45
N LEU A 201 11.75 -33.91 -6.84
CA LEU A 201 12.76 -32.85 -6.92
C LEU A 201 12.31 -31.61 -7.72
N PRO A 202 11.62 -31.73 -8.88
CA PRO A 202 11.13 -30.57 -9.62
C PRO A 202 10.13 -29.71 -8.82
N ALA A 203 9.26 -30.34 -8.01
CA ALA A 203 8.29 -29.63 -7.19
C ALA A 203 8.96 -28.92 -6.02
N ALA A 204 9.89 -29.60 -5.32
CA ALA A 204 10.69 -28.98 -4.25
C ALA A 204 11.52 -27.78 -4.76
N ILE A 205 12.14 -27.92 -5.93
CA ILE A 205 12.87 -26.85 -6.62
C ILE A 205 11.97 -25.65 -6.93
N ALA A 206 10.71 -25.88 -7.34
CA ALA A 206 9.78 -24.79 -7.62
C ALA A 206 9.43 -23.99 -6.36
N ASP A 207 9.12 -24.67 -5.25
CA ASP A 207 8.78 -23.99 -3.99
C ASP A 207 9.94 -23.20 -3.38
N TRP A 208 11.18 -23.72 -3.42
CA TRP A 208 12.35 -22.92 -2.99
C TRP A 208 12.65 -21.74 -3.93
N LYS A 209 12.40 -21.88 -5.24
CA LYS A 209 12.50 -20.75 -6.17
C LYS A 209 11.46 -19.66 -5.87
N THR A 210 10.24 -20.04 -5.48
CA THR A 210 9.21 -19.09 -5.04
C THR A 210 9.68 -18.29 -3.81
N ILE A 211 10.34 -18.91 -2.83
CA ILE A 211 10.95 -18.19 -1.69
C ILE A 211 12.00 -17.20 -2.19
N LEU A 212 12.97 -17.67 -2.96
CA LEU A 212 14.10 -16.86 -3.44
C LEU A 212 13.70 -15.72 -4.40
N ALA A 213 12.51 -15.80 -5.01
CA ALA A 213 11.97 -14.75 -5.86
C ALA A 213 11.47 -13.52 -5.08
N TYR A 214 11.17 -13.64 -3.78
CA TYR A 214 10.85 -12.49 -2.91
C TYR A 214 11.90 -12.24 -1.82
N ASP A 215 12.62 -13.27 -1.38
CA ASP A 215 13.77 -13.16 -0.48
C ASP A 215 15.02 -13.82 -1.10
N PRO A 216 15.78 -13.10 -1.95
CA PRO A 216 17.03 -13.59 -2.52
C PRO A 216 18.12 -13.90 -1.49
N GLY A 217 17.97 -13.41 -0.25
CA GLY A 217 18.90 -13.64 0.85
C GLY A 217 18.66 -14.93 1.63
N HIS A 218 17.58 -15.67 1.33
CA HIS A 218 17.15 -16.83 2.12
C HIS A 218 18.12 -18.04 1.99
N GLU A 219 19.14 -18.09 2.84
CA GLU A 219 20.26 -19.03 2.76
C GLU A 219 19.82 -20.50 2.67
N ASP A 220 18.84 -20.92 3.46
CA ASP A 220 18.40 -22.31 3.50
C ASP A 220 17.63 -22.73 2.25
N ALA A 221 16.88 -21.81 1.64
CA ALA A 221 16.23 -22.07 0.36
C ALA A 221 17.28 -22.15 -0.77
N ALA A 222 18.27 -21.24 -0.75
CA ALA A 222 19.38 -21.26 -1.71
C ALA A 222 20.22 -22.55 -1.57
N ARG A 223 20.50 -23.01 -0.34
CA ARG A 223 21.23 -24.25 -0.03
C ARG A 223 20.44 -25.47 -0.53
N SER A 224 19.15 -25.53 -0.22
CA SER A 224 18.29 -26.67 -0.57
C SER A 224 18.04 -26.76 -2.09
N LEU A 225 17.82 -25.61 -2.74
CA LEU A 225 17.74 -25.50 -4.20
C LEU A 225 19.00 -26.04 -4.89
N ARG A 226 20.21 -25.69 -4.41
CA ARG A 226 21.47 -26.23 -4.96
C ARG A 226 21.55 -27.75 -4.84
N THR A 227 21.21 -28.30 -3.66
CA THR A 227 21.23 -29.74 -3.39
C THR A 227 20.27 -30.51 -4.30
N ALA A 228 18.99 -30.09 -4.36
CA ALA A 228 18.00 -30.76 -5.19
C ALA A 228 18.26 -30.61 -6.69
N SER A 229 18.77 -29.46 -7.13
CA SER A 229 19.18 -29.27 -8.53
C SER A 229 20.31 -30.24 -8.90
N LYS A 230 21.32 -30.39 -8.03
CA LYS A 230 22.42 -31.36 -8.24
C LYS A 230 21.90 -32.79 -8.33
N GLN A 231 21.00 -33.20 -7.43
CA GLN A 231 20.40 -34.54 -7.46
C GLN A 231 19.58 -34.77 -8.74
N LEU A 232 18.78 -33.79 -9.16
CA LEU A 232 17.99 -33.88 -10.39
C LEU A 232 18.88 -34.03 -11.63
N GLU A 233 19.99 -33.30 -11.71
CA GLU A 233 20.97 -33.46 -12.80
C GLU A 233 21.72 -34.80 -12.76
N THR A 234 21.94 -35.38 -11.57
CA THR A 234 22.48 -36.75 -11.47
C THR A 234 21.46 -37.78 -11.98
N LEU A 235 20.18 -37.67 -11.60
CA LEU A 235 19.14 -38.59 -12.05
C LEU A 235 18.93 -38.53 -13.58
N LYS A 236 18.96 -37.34 -14.19
CA LYS A 236 18.89 -37.18 -15.66
C LYS A 236 20.03 -37.87 -16.42
N LYS A 237 21.18 -38.09 -15.78
CA LYS A 237 22.37 -38.72 -16.38
C LYS A 237 22.42 -40.23 -16.17
N MET A 238 21.55 -40.77 -15.32
CA MET A 238 21.41 -42.22 -15.15
C MET A 238 20.43 -42.75 -16.21
N PRO A 239 20.79 -43.76 -17.01
CA PRO A 239 19.82 -44.43 -17.86
C PRO A 239 18.75 -45.10 -16.98
N PRO A 240 17.49 -45.21 -17.43
CA PRO A 240 16.47 -45.96 -16.70
C PRO A 240 16.96 -47.39 -16.49
N GLY A 241 16.86 -47.89 -15.26
CA GLY A 241 17.26 -49.24 -14.91
C GLY A 241 16.54 -50.27 -15.79
N LYS A 242 17.30 -51.21 -16.33
CA LYS A 242 16.79 -52.38 -17.06
C LYS A 242 16.22 -53.41 -16.11
#